data_AF-A0ABD2IR97-F1
#
_entry.id   AF-A0ABD2IR97-F1
#
_cell.length_a   1.000
_cell.length_b   1.000
_cell.length_c   1.000
_cell.angle_alpha   90.00
_cell.angle_beta   90.00
_cell.angle_gamma   90.00
#
_symmetry.space_group_name_H-M   'P 1'
#
loop_
_entity.id
_entity.type
_entity.pdbx_description
1 polymer ?
#
loop_
_entity_poly.entity_id
_entity_poly.type
_entity_poly.pdbx_seq_one_letter_code
_entity_poly.pdbx_strand_id
1 'polypeptide(L)'
;MITIIRHKQFSQSSFYKLFFIRAVADILSLVPNSLGILLPAFFGQQLLPIYSTVPNWAIVLLTFLLKTLVFQVSNIVTILILLNRFTAIAFPFRHKMLWKKHFWHLVVFLLFVPMLITVPIMRMRTTIIFYDSNSFLLDDKEPGRPNLRTMSFTKAVSSSIFLLLALLLNISTLIAYKRSKKAALNSQNAATQSSQFIW
;
A
#
# COMPACT_ATOMS: atom_id res chain seq x y z
N MET A 1 11.06 8.47 9.50
CA MET A 1 9.82 8.52 10.32
C MET A 1 9.97 9.50 11.48
N ILE A 2 11.04 9.39 12.28
CA ILE A 2 11.36 10.29 13.42
C ILE A 2 11.45 11.76 12.99
N THR A 3 12.04 12.07 11.84
CA THR A 3 12.14 13.43 11.29
C THR A 3 10.80 14.05 10.87
N ILE A 4 9.83 13.24 10.42
CA ILE A 4 8.50 13.71 10.00
C ILE A 4 7.62 14.03 11.23
N ILE A 5 7.77 13.26 12.31
CA ILE A 5 7.05 13.47 13.57
C ILE A 5 7.51 14.77 14.26
N ARG A 6 8.79 15.16 14.08
CA ARG A 6 9.38 16.32 14.76
C ARG A 6 8.96 17.69 14.20
N HIS A 7 8.43 17.75 12.99
CA HIS A 7 8.05 19.01 12.33
C HIS A 7 6.54 19.09 12.08
N LYS A 8 5.83 19.82 12.94
CA LYS A 8 4.36 20.06 12.88
C LYS A 8 3.85 20.56 11.52
N GLN A 9 4.70 21.26 10.75
CA GLN A 9 4.35 21.83 9.45
C GLN A 9 4.11 20.74 8.37
N PHE A 10 4.79 19.59 8.46
CA PHE A 10 4.59 18.49 7.52
C PHE A 10 3.35 17.65 7.86
N SER A 11 2.97 17.57 9.14
CA SER A 11 1.80 16.81 9.59
C SER A 11 0.46 17.37 9.08
N GLN A 12 0.41 18.62 8.63
CA GLN A 12 -0.81 19.23 8.07
C GLN A 12 -1.09 18.82 6.62
N SER A 13 -0.06 18.43 5.87
CA SER A 13 -0.22 18.05 4.47
C SER A 13 -0.73 16.61 4.32
N SER A 14 -1.81 16.44 3.55
CA SER A 14 -2.41 15.13 3.27
C SER A 14 -1.43 14.16 2.61
N PHE A 15 -0.46 14.68 1.84
CA PHE A 15 0.60 13.87 1.25
C PHE A 15 1.45 13.16 2.32
N TYR A 16 1.90 13.89 3.34
CA TYR A 16 2.75 13.32 4.40
C TYR A 16 1.99 12.33 5.26
N LYS A 17 0.68 12.57 5.51
CA LYS A 17 -0.16 11.60 6.24
C LYS A 17 -0.26 10.27 5.48
N LEU A 18 -0.49 10.31 4.17
CA LEU A 18 -0.52 9.10 3.35
C LEU A 18 0.85 8.41 3.30
N PHE A 19 1.92 9.17 3.15
CA PHE A 19 3.28 8.64 3.16
C PHE A 19 3.63 7.98 4.50
N PHE A 20 3.20 8.56 5.61
CA PHE A 20 3.36 7.97 6.93
C PHE A 20 2.60 6.65 7.08
N ILE A 21 1.34 6.60 6.64
CA ILE A 21 0.55 5.35 6.63
C ILE A 21 1.26 4.27 5.81
N ARG A 22 1.81 4.62 4.65
CA ARG A 22 2.60 3.69 3.82
C ARG A 22 3.81 3.15 4.57
N ALA A 23 4.58 4.03 5.19
CA ALA A 23 5.78 3.62 5.94
C ALA A 23 5.43 2.70 7.12
N VAL A 24 4.33 2.97 7.84
CA VAL A 24 3.84 2.10 8.91
C VAL A 24 3.44 0.73 8.35
N ALA A 25 2.72 0.69 7.24
CA ALA A 25 2.35 -0.56 6.57
C ALA A 25 3.59 -1.37 6.16
N ASP A 26 4.60 -0.72 5.58
CA ASP A 26 5.84 -1.38 5.16
C ASP A 26 6.61 -1.97 6.37
N ILE A 27 6.68 -1.26 7.50
CA ILE A 27 7.26 -1.80 8.74
C ILE A 27 6.42 -2.99 9.25
N LEU A 28 5.10 -2.85 9.26
CA LEU A 28 4.20 -3.90 9.73
C LEU A 28 4.28 -5.17 8.86
N SER A 29 4.64 -5.04 7.58
CA SER A 29 4.87 -6.16 6.66
C SER A 29 6.02 -7.08 7.07
N LEU A 30 6.95 -6.58 7.89
CA LEU A 30 8.07 -7.36 8.41
C LEU A 30 7.60 -8.42 9.40
N VAL A 31 6.58 -8.13 10.23
CA VAL A 31 6.07 -9.05 11.25
C VAL A 31 5.64 -10.41 10.67
N PRO A 32 4.72 -10.48 9.69
CA PRO A 32 4.30 -11.76 9.13
C PRO A 32 5.41 -12.47 8.35
N ASN A 33 6.35 -11.74 7.74
CA ASN A 33 7.51 -12.35 7.07
C ASN A 33 8.49 -12.94 8.07
N SER A 34 8.72 -12.25 9.20
CA SER A 34 9.56 -12.76 10.28
C SER A 34 8.96 -14.01 10.91
N LEU A 35 7.67 -13.99 11.24
CA LEU A 35 6.98 -15.13 11.86
C LEU A 35 6.75 -16.28 10.88
N GLY A 36 6.39 -16.01 9.63
CA GLY A 36 6.04 -17.06 8.68
C GLY A 36 7.21 -17.72 7.96
N ILE A 37 8.35 -17.02 7.87
CA ILE A 37 9.49 -17.44 7.03
C ILE A 37 10.80 -17.37 7.81
N LEU A 38 11.21 -16.20 8.29
CA LEU A 38 12.57 -16.02 8.82
C LEU A 38 12.81 -16.81 10.11
N LEU A 39 11.91 -16.71 11.09
CA LEU A 39 12.05 -17.39 12.38
C LEU A 39 12.00 -18.93 12.21
N PRO A 40 11.03 -19.50 11.47
CA PRO A 40 11.04 -20.93 11.14
C PRO A 40 12.28 -21.40 10.37
N ALA A 41 12.87 -20.55 9.53
CA ALA A 41 14.08 -20.89 8.78
C ALA A 41 15.34 -20.94 9.66
N PHE A 42 15.49 -20.02 10.61
CA PHE A 42 16.69 -19.93 11.46
C PHE A 42 16.60 -20.75 12.76
N PHE A 43 15.40 -20.91 13.33
CA PHE A 43 15.18 -21.51 14.65
C PHE A 43 14.09 -22.59 14.63
N GLY A 44 13.96 -23.29 13.50
CA GLY A 44 12.84 -24.21 13.25
C GLY A 44 12.68 -25.27 14.33
N GLN A 45 13.73 -25.98 14.73
CA GLN A 45 13.63 -27.01 15.76
C GLN A 45 13.18 -26.46 17.13
N GLN A 46 13.70 -25.31 17.54
CA GLN A 46 13.38 -24.70 18.84
C GLN A 46 11.95 -24.13 18.84
N LEU A 47 11.49 -23.63 17.70
CA LEU A 47 10.18 -23.00 17.57
C LEU A 47 9.06 -23.99 17.24
N LEU A 48 9.37 -25.16 16.67
CA LEU A 48 8.38 -26.17 16.30
C LEU A 48 7.35 -26.50 17.41
N PRO A 49 7.74 -26.76 18.68
CA PRO A 49 6.77 -27.03 19.76
C PRO A 49 5.87 -25.83 20.07
N ILE A 50 6.36 -24.60 19.83
CA ILE A 50 5.55 -23.39 19.98
C ILE A 50 4.55 -23.30 18.82
N TYR A 51 5.00 -23.47 17.58
CA TYR A 51 4.12 -23.40 16.41
C TYR A 51 3.07 -24.51 16.37
N SER A 52 3.35 -25.69 16.92
CA SER A 52 2.39 -26.80 16.99
C SER A 52 1.31 -26.63 18.07
N THR A 53 1.58 -25.82 19.10
CA THR A 53 0.63 -25.56 20.20
C THR A 53 -0.26 -24.34 19.94
N VAL A 54 0.18 -23.41 19.09
CA VAL A 54 -0.62 -22.24 18.71
C VAL A 54 -1.81 -22.68 17.85
N PRO A 55 -3.04 -22.21 18.15
CA PRO A 55 -4.20 -22.60 17.38
C PRO A 55 -4.12 -22.07 15.94
N ASN A 56 -4.60 -22.86 14.98
CA ASN A 56 -4.52 -22.56 13.55
C ASN A 56 -5.04 -21.15 13.19
N TRP A 57 -6.13 -20.71 13.82
CA TRP A 57 -6.70 -19.38 13.56
C TRP A 57 -5.71 -18.24 13.89
N ALA A 58 -4.89 -18.40 14.93
CA ALA A 58 -3.92 -17.39 15.34
C ALA A 58 -2.73 -17.34 14.38
N ILE A 59 -2.28 -18.50 13.90
CA ILE A 59 -1.23 -18.58 12.87
C ILE A 59 -1.72 -17.93 11.58
N VAL A 60 -2.91 -18.31 11.09
CA VAL A 60 -3.53 -17.72 9.89
C VAL A 60 -3.67 -16.20 10.00
N LEU A 61 -4.12 -15.71 11.16
CA LEU A 61 -4.25 -14.27 11.43
C LEU A 61 -2.90 -13.55 11.34
N LEU A 62 -1.88 -14.05 12.04
CA LEU A 62 -0.60 -13.36 12.21
C LEU A 62 0.31 -13.44 10.98
N THR A 63 0.23 -14.49 10.17
CA THR A 63 1.14 -14.69 9.04
C THR A 63 0.47 -14.46 7.69
N PHE A 64 -0.73 -14.98 7.43
CA PHE A 64 -1.37 -14.92 6.11
C PHE A 64 -2.33 -13.74 5.96
N LEU A 65 -3.20 -13.52 6.95
CA LEU A 65 -4.16 -12.43 6.94
C LEU A 65 -3.44 -11.08 7.03
N LEU A 66 -2.59 -10.90 8.04
CA LEU A 66 -1.84 -9.65 8.24
C LEU A 66 -0.98 -9.30 7.01
N LYS A 67 -0.28 -10.28 6.43
CA LYS A 67 0.52 -10.08 5.20
C LYS A 67 -0.33 -9.60 4.03
N THR A 68 -1.50 -10.19 3.83
CA THR A 68 -2.38 -9.84 2.72
C THR A 68 -3.06 -8.49 2.94
N LEU A 69 -3.50 -8.20 4.17
CA LEU A 69 -4.03 -6.89 4.55
C LEU A 69 -3.01 -5.78 4.29
N VAL A 70 -1.80 -5.94 4.81
CA VAL A 70 -0.71 -4.96 4.65
C VAL A 70 -0.38 -4.75 3.19
N PHE A 71 -0.29 -5.82 2.39
CA PHE A 71 -0.06 -5.72 0.95
C PHE A 71 -1.13 -4.89 0.23
N GLN A 72 -2.41 -5.15 0.51
CA GLN A 72 -3.52 -4.42 -0.12
C GLN A 72 -3.58 -2.96 0.34
N VAL A 73 -3.41 -2.70 1.64
CA VAL A 73 -3.30 -1.34 2.20
C VAL A 73 -2.19 -0.57 1.50
N SER A 74 -1.01 -1.19 1.38
CA SER A 74 0.14 -0.63 0.71
C SER A 74 -0.17 -0.21 -0.73
N ASN A 75 -0.84 -1.06 -1.52
CA ASN A 75 -1.21 -0.75 -2.90
C ASN A 75 -2.24 0.39 -2.99
N ILE A 76 -3.27 0.39 -2.14
CA ILE A 76 -4.29 1.44 -2.09
C ILE A 76 -3.65 2.79 -1.71
N VAL A 77 -2.80 2.81 -0.68
CA VAL A 77 -2.10 4.04 -0.26
C VAL A 77 -1.27 4.60 -1.41
N THR A 78 -0.56 3.75 -2.17
CA THR A 78 0.22 4.19 -3.33
C THR A 78 -0.66 4.91 -4.35
N ILE A 79 -1.82 4.34 -4.69
CA ILE A 79 -2.80 5.01 -5.58
C ILE A 79 -3.23 6.35 -4.99
N LEU A 80 -3.56 6.41 -3.70
CA LEU A 80 -3.98 7.66 -3.06
C LEU A 80 -2.89 8.73 -3.08
N ILE A 81 -1.62 8.35 -2.91
CA ILE A 81 -0.48 9.27 -3.03
C ILE A 81 -0.39 9.82 -4.46
N LEU A 82 -0.54 8.96 -5.48
CA LEU A 82 -0.52 9.39 -6.88
C LEU A 82 -1.70 10.29 -7.21
N LEU A 83 -2.90 9.97 -6.71
CA LEU A 83 -4.09 10.80 -6.85
C LEU A 83 -3.93 12.15 -6.13
N ASN A 84 -3.26 12.16 -4.98
CA ASN A 84 -2.94 13.39 -4.25
C ASN A 84 -2.04 14.31 -5.08
N ARG A 85 -1.00 13.76 -5.72
CA ARG A 85 -0.13 14.49 -6.64
C ARG A 85 -0.87 14.99 -7.88
N PHE A 86 -1.67 14.12 -8.50
CA PHE A 86 -2.47 14.48 -9.67
C PHE A 86 -3.39 15.66 -9.36
N THR A 87 -4.17 15.58 -8.28
CA THR A 87 -5.12 16.64 -7.89
C THR A 87 -4.42 17.94 -7.49
N ALA A 88 -3.21 17.88 -6.93
CA ALA A 88 -2.42 19.07 -6.62
C ALA A 88 -2.01 19.84 -7.89
N ILE A 89 -1.66 19.13 -8.96
CA ILE A 89 -1.24 19.73 -10.24
C ILE A 89 -2.45 20.14 -11.09
N ALA A 90 -3.46 19.27 -11.20
CA ALA A 90 -4.62 19.51 -12.05
C ALA A 90 -5.60 20.53 -11.43
N PHE A 91 -5.74 20.55 -10.10
CA PHE A 91 -6.74 21.37 -9.40
C PHE A 91 -6.18 22.06 -8.14
N PRO A 92 -5.18 22.96 -8.28
CA PRO A 92 -4.47 23.55 -7.14
C PRO A 92 -5.38 24.28 -6.14
N PHE A 93 -6.40 25.01 -6.63
CA PHE A 93 -7.33 25.76 -5.78
C PHE A 93 -8.29 24.88 -4.97
N ARG A 94 -8.72 23.73 -5.52
CA ARG A 94 -9.67 22.82 -4.87
C ARG A 94 -8.99 21.69 -4.09
N HIS A 95 -7.70 21.46 -4.33
CA HIS A 95 -6.94 20.36 -3.72
C HIS A 95 -7.07 20.35 -2.19
N LYS A 96 -6.77 21.47 -1.50
CA LYS A 96 -6.81 21.54 -0.03
C LYS A 96 -8.20 21.22 0.52
N MET A 97 -9.26 21.71 -0.13
CA MET A 97 -10.65 21.49 0.29
C MET A 97 -11.08 20.03 0.09
N LEU A 98 -10.75 19.45 -1.06
CA LEU A 98 -11.10 18.07 -1.40
C LEU A 98 -10.46 17.08 -0.43
N TRP A 99 -9.15 17.24 -0.17
CA TRP A 99 -8.45 16.37 0.76
C TRP A 99 -8.87 16.60 2.21
N LYS A 100 -9.14 17.83 2.66
CA LYS A 100 -9.65 18.05 4.03
C LYS A 100 -11.00 17.38 4.26
N LYS A 101 -11.91 17.42 3.27
CA LYS A 101 -13.26 16.85 3.37
C LYS A 101 -13.27 15.33 3.26
N HIS A 102 -12.47 14.74 2.38
CA HIS A 102 -12.57 13.31 2.04
C HIS A 102 -11.49 12.44 2.68
N PHE A 103 -10.46 13.01 3.33
CA PHE A 103 -9.36 12.23 3.88
C PHE A 103 -9.81 11.10 4.82
N TRP A 104 -10.70 11.37 5.78
CA TRP A 104 -11.16 10.33 6.71
C TRP A 104 -11.97 9.22 6.03
N HIS A 105 -12.78 9.56 5.03
CA HIS A 105 -13.49 8.58 4.21
C HIS A 105 -12.51 7.67 3.47
N LEU A 106 -11.41 8.23 2.95
CA LEU A 106 -10.34 7.46 2.30
C LEU A 106 -9.58 6.56 3.28
N VAL A 107 -9.36 7.01 4.52
CA VAL A 107 -8.74 6.18 5.57
C VAL A 107 -9.65 5.01 5.95
N VAL A 108 -10.95 5.23 6.10
CA VAL A 108 -11.92 4.15 6.37
C VAL A 108 -11.96 3.17 5.19
N PHE A 109 -12.03 3.68 3.96
CA PHE A 109 -11.99 2.86 2.74
C PHE A 109 -10.74 1.98 2.68
N LEU A 110 -9.59 2.54 3.05
CA LEU A 110 -8.29 1.86 3.07
C LEU A 110 -8.21 0.72 4.09
N LEU A 111 -8.98 0.78 5.18
CA LEU A 111 -9.07 -0.32 6.14
C LEU A 111 -10.15 -1.34 5.75
N PHE A 112 -11.28 -0.86 5.24
CA PHE A 112 -12.45 -1.69 4.99
C PHE A 112 -12.31 -2.57 3.74
N VAL A 113 -11.81 -2.02 2.64
CA VAL A 113 -11.69 -2.78 1.37
C VAL A 113 -10.74 -3.97 1.51
N PRO A 114 -9.52 -3.84 2.08
CA PRO A 114 -8.66 -4.99 2.33
C PRO A 114 -9.30 -6.05 3.23
N MET A 115 -10.08 -5.65 4.24
CA MET A 115 -10.79 -6.59 5.11
C MET A 115 -11.77 -7.47 4.31
N LEU A 116 -12.56 -6.88 3.42
CA LEU A 116 -13.49 -7.64 2.57
C LEU A 116 -12.77 -8.63 1.65
N ILE A 117 -11.65 -8.22 1.04
CA ILE A 117 -10.85 -9.08 0.15
C ILE A 117 -10.23 -10.26 0.91
N THR A 118 -9.95 -10.10 2.21
CA THR A 118 -9.22 -11.07 3.01
C THR A 118 -10.10 -12.04 3.80
N VAL A 119 -11.43 -11.87 3.80
CA VAL A 119 -12.38 -12.80 4.45
C VAL A 119 -12.15 -14.29 4.10
N PRO A 120 -11.89 -14.67 2.83
CA PRO A 120 -11.67 -16.09 2.49
C PRO A 120 -10.47 -16.72 3.20
N ILE A 121 -9.46 -15.92 3.56
CA ILE A 121 -8.21 -16.38 4.19
C ILE A 121 -8.49 -16.98 5.58
N MET A 122 -9.51 -16.48 6.29
CA MET A 122 -9.87 -16.99 7.63
C MET A 122 -10.32 -18.45 7.61
N ARG A 123 -10.65 -19.01 6.43
CA ARG A 123 -11.05 -20.42 6.27
C ARG A 123 -9.87 -21.35 5.93
N MET A 124 -8.66 -20.81 5.77
CA MET A 124 -7.48 -21.59 5.40
C MET A 124 -6.96 -22.43 6.57
N ARG A 125 -6.35 -23.57 6.24
CA ARG A 125 -5.59 -24.37 7.20
C ARG A 125 -4.10 -24.18 6.94
N THR A 126 -3.35 -24.03 8.01
CA THR A 126 -1.90 -23.95 7.95
C THR A 126 -1.31 -25.34 8.07
N THR A 127 -0.30 -25.63 7.26
CA THR A 127 0.51 -26.84 7.37
C THR A 127 1.97 -26.48 7.51
N ILE A 128 2.71 -27.28 8.28
CA ILE A 128 4.14 -27.11 8.48
C ILE A 128 4.84 -27.98 7.44
N ILE A 129 5.69 -27.36 6.61
CA ILE A 129 6.51 -28.06 5.63
C ILE A 129 7.96 -27.98 6.06
N PHE A 130 8.60 -29.13 6.26
CA PHE A 130 10.01 -29.21 6.59
C PHE A 130 10.86 -29.12 5.33
N TYR A 131 11.88 -28.26 5.36
CA TYR A 131 12.89 -28.15 4.31
C TYR A 131 14.14 -28.96 4.66
N ASP A 132 14.49 -28.95 5.95
CA ASP A 132 15.59 -29.72 6.52
C ASP A 132 15.23 -30.06 7.97
N SER A 133 16.03 -30.91 8.60
CA SER A 133 16.00 -31.26 10.02
C SER A 133 15.84 -30.06 10.96
N ASN A 134 16.41 -28.90 10.60
CA ASN A 134 16.42 -27.68 11.43
C ASN A 134 15.47 -26.58 10.97
N SER A 135 14.81 -26.71 9.81
CA SER A 135 14.04 -25.61 9.21
C SER A 135 12.69 -26.06 8.67
N PHE A 136 11.68 -25.22 8.87
CA PHE A 136 10.34 -25.42 8.32
C PHE A 136 9.78 -24.11 7.79
N LEU A 137 8.72 -24.18 6.99
CA LEU A 137 7.89 -23.04 6.62
C LEU A 137 6.43 -23.34 6.89
N LEU A 138 5.65 -22.27 7.08
CA LEU A 138 4.20 -22.35 7.13
C LEU A 138 3.65 -22.23 5.71
N ASP A 139 2.92 -23.25 5.29
CA ASP A 139 2.23 -23.32 4.00
C ASP A 139 0.71 -23.30 4.19
N ASP A 140 0.00 -22.64 3.28
CA ASP A 140 -1.45 -22.58 3.29
C ASP A 140 -2.05 -23.70 2.43
N LYS A 141 -2.83 -24.59 3.07
CA LYS A 141 -3.65 -25.59 2.38
C LYS A 141 -5.13 -25.31 2.62
N GLU A 142 -5.88 -25.14 1.54
CA GLU A 142 -7.34 -25.24 1.59
C GLU A 142 -7.75 -26.73 1.65
N PRO A 143 -8.55 -27.16 2.64
CA PRO A 143 -9.08 -28.52 2.64
C PRO A 143 -10.02 -28.71 1.43
N GLY A 144 -9.67 -29.65 0.54
CA GLY A 144 -10.49 -30.03 -0.62
C GLY A 144 -10.22 -29.26 -1.91
N ARG A 145 -9.23 -28.37 -1.96
CA ARG A 145 -8.78 -27.72 -3.21
C ARG A 145 -7.27 -27.80 -3.35
N PRO A 146 -6.75 -28.49 -4.39
CA PRO A 146 -5.35 -28.34 -4.75
C PRO A 146 -5.21 -26.93 -5.33
N ASN A 147 -4.50 -26.05 -4.64
CA ASN A 147 -3.49 -25.14 -5.20
C ASN A 147 -3.40 -23.83 -4.41
N LEU A 148 -2.17 -23.51 -4.01
CA LEU A 148 -1.62 -22.17 -3.77
C LEU A 148 -1.89 -21.14 -4.91
N ARG A 149 -2.58 -21.53 -5.99
CA ARG A 149 -2.98 -20.65 -7.08
C ARG A 149 -3.94 -19.58 -6.59
N THR A 150 -4.90 -19.86 -5.73
CA THR A 150 -5.97 -18.88 -5.47
C THR A 150 -5.44 -17.62 -4.79
N MET A 151 -4.62 -17.74 -3.74
CA MET A 151 -4.00 -16.59 -3.07
C MET A 151 -3.01 -15.84 -3.96
N SER A 152 -2.12 -16.57 -4.63
CA SER A 152 -1.11 -16.01 -5.52
C SER A 152 -1.76 -15.31 -6.72
N PHE A 153 -2.84 -15.89 -7.25
CA PHE A 153 -3.64 -15.33 -8.33
C PHE A 153 -4.41 -14.08 -7.87
N THR A 154 -5.08 -14.09 -6.72
CA THR A 154 -5.76 -12.89 -6.20
C THR A 154 -4.76 -11.75 -5.95
N LYS A 155 -3.57 -12.05 -5.41
CA LYS A 155 -2.48 -11.07 -5.25
C LYS A 155 -1.97 -10.57 -6.60
N ALA A 156 -1.76 -11.46 -7.57
CA ALA A 156 -1.32 -11.09 -8.91
C ALA A 156 -2.35 -10.20 -9.62
N VAL A 157 -3.62 -10.62 -9.67
CA VAL A 157 -4.71 -9.87 -10.29
C VAL A 157 -4.87 -8.50 -9.64
N SER A 158 -4.93 -8.44 -8.31
CA SER A 158 -5.01 -7.16 -7.61
C SER A 158 -3.80 -6.28 -7.93
N SER A 159 -2.57 -6.82 -7.85
CA SER A 159 -1.35 -6.10 -8.18
C SER A 159 -1.35 -5.56 -9.63
N SER A 160 -1.83 -6.34 -10.60
CA SER A 160 -1.94 -5.92 -12.00
C SER A 160 -2.92 -4.75 -12.15
N ILE A 161 -4.08 -4.82 -11.50
CA ILE A 161 -5.06 -3.73 -11.50
C ILE A 161 -4.45 -2.46 -10.86
N PHE A 162 -3.80 -2.61 -9.71
CA PHE A 162 -3.14 -1.50 -9.02
C PHE A 162 -2.02 -0.87 -9.87
N LEU A 163 -1.23 -1.69 -10.57
CA LEU A 163 -0.18 -1.22 -11.46
C LEU A 163 -0.76 -0.41 -12.64
N LEU A 164 -1.82 -0.91 -13.27
CA LEU A 164 -2.48 -0.21 -14.37
C LEU A 164 -3.03 1.16 -13.90
N LEU A 165 -3.69 1.20 -12.75
CA LEU A 165 -4.19 2.45 -12.17
C LEU A 165 -3.05 3.42 -11.84
N ALA A 166 -1.95 2.93 -11.27
CA ALA A 166 -0.78 3.74 -10.98
C ALA A 166 -0.15 4.33 -12.24
N LEU A 167 -0.03 3.52 -13.31
CA LEU A 167 0.45 3.99 -14.61
C LEU A 167 -0.46 5.06 -15.20
N LEU A 168 -1.77 4.84 -15.20
CA LEU A 168 -2.75 5.81 -15.69
C LEU A 168 -2.68 7.14 -14.93
N LEU A 169 -2.56 7.10 -13.59
CA LEU A 169 -2.43 8.31 -12.77
C LEU A 169 -1.09 9.03 -13.03
N ASN A 170 0.01 8.29 -13.17
CA ASN A 170 1.31 8.88 -13.49
C ASN A 170 1.32 9.55 -14.87
N ILE A 171 0.78 8.89 -15.89
CA ILE A 171 0.63 9.46 -17.24
C ILE A 171 -0.25 10.71 -17.19
N SER A 172 -1.40 10.63 -16.50
CA SER A 172 -2.32 11.75 -16.33
C SER A 172 -1.66 12.94 -15.63
N THR A 173 -0.82 12.66 -14.61
CA THR A 173 -0.06 13.69 -13.89
C THR A 173 0.99 14.34 -14.78
N LEU A 174 1.70 13.56 -15.59
CA LEU A 174 2.68 14.07 -16.55
C LEU A 174 2.04 14.97 -17.61
N ILE A 175 0.89 14.56 -18.15
CA ILE A 175 0.12 15.34 -19.13
C ILE A 175 -0.36 16.66 -18.49
N ALA A 176 -0.94 16.60 -17.29
CA ALA A 176 -1.40 17.79 -16.57
C ALA A 176 -0.25 18.76 -16.29
N TYR A 177 0.91 18.25 -15.87
CA TYR A 177 2.12 19.05 -15.64
C TYR A 177 2.60 19.74 -16.92
N LYS A 178 2.71 19.01 -18.05
CA LYS A 178 3.12 19.60 -19.33
C LYS A 178 2.16 20.70 -19.79
N ARG A 179 0.85 20.49 -19.63
CA ARG A 179 -0.18 21.51 -19.95
C ARG A 179 -0.06 22.75 -19.08
N SER A 180 0.09 22.57 -17.76
CA SER A 180 0.29 23.67 -16.81
C SER A 180 1.55 24.49 -17.13
N LYS A 181 2.67 23.82 -17.40
CA LYS A 181 3.93 24.48 -17.77
C LYS A 181 3.80 25.30 -19.06
N LYS A 182 3.14 24.75 -20.09
CA LYS A 182 2.90 25.47 -21.35
C LYS A 182 2.03 26.71 -21.15
N ALA A 183 0.98 26.60 -20.33
CA ALA A 183 0.12 27.74 -20.01
C ALA A 183 0.90 28.85 -19.28
N ALA A 184 1.72 28.49 -18.30
CA ALA A 184 2.55 29.45 -17.57
C ALA A 184 3.55 30.18 -18.49
N LEU A 185 4.21 29.45 -19.41
CA LEU A 185 5.13 30.05 -20.38
C LEU A 185 4.42 31.02 -21.33
N ASN A 186 3.24 30.65 -21.82
CA ASN A 186 2.44 31.53 -22.69
C ASN A 186 2.00 32.81 -21.97
N SER A 187 1.61 32.71 -20.70
CA SER A 187 1.28 33.89 -19.88
C SER A 187 2.48 34.80 -19.65
N GLN A 188 3.68 34.25 -19.44
CA GLN A 188 4.90 35.04 -19.31
C GLN A 188 5.27 35.76 -20.61
N ASN A 189 5.21 35.07 -21.75
CA ASN A 189 5.52 35.68 -23.05
C ASN A 189 4.54 36.81 -23.40
N ALA A 190 3.25 36.64 -23.09
CA ALA A 190 2.24 37.68 -23.28
C ALA A 190 2.50 38.92 -22.39
N ALA A 191 2.91 38.71 -21.13
CA ALA A 191 3.27 39.81 -20.23
C ALA A 191 4.50 40.58 -20.74
N THR A 192 5.55 39.87 -21.20
CA THR A 192 6.75 40.50 -21.76
C THR A 192 6.45 41.33 -23.00
N GLN A 193 5.61 40.82 -23.92
CA GLN A 193 5.20 41.59 -25.10
C GLN A 193 4.41 42.84 -24.71
N SER A 194 3.46 42.74 -23.78
CA SER A 194 2.69 43.92 -23.32
C SER A 194 3.55 45.02 -22.68
N SER A 195 4.66 44.65 -22.03
CA SER A 195 5.60 45.63 -21.45
C SER A 195 6.47 46.35 -22.48
N GLN A 196 6.61 45.82 -23.69
CA GLN A 196 7.39 46.46 -24.76
C GLN A 196 6.60 47.52 -25.54
N PHE A 197 5.27 47.56 -25.41
CA PHE A 197 4.39 48.53 -26.08
C PHE A 197 4.00 49.75 -25.21
N ILE A 198 4.67 49.97 -24.08
CA ILE A 198 4.40 51.09 -23.14
C ILE A 198 5.43 52.25 -23.30
N TRP A 199 6.04 52.38 -24.48
CA TRP A 199 6.90 53.52 -24.85
C TRP A 199 6.34 54.20 -26.10
#